data_AF-A0A0S9KXI8-F1
#
_entry.id   AF-A0A0S9KXI8-F1
#
_cell.length_a   1.000
_cell.length_b   1.000
_cell.length_c   1.000
_cell.angle_alpha   90.00
_cell.angle_beta   90.00
_cell.angle_gamma   90.00
#
_symmetry.space_group_name_H-M   'P 1'
#
loop_
_entity.id
_entity.type
_entity.pdbx_description
1 polymer ?
#
loop_
_entity_poly.entity_id
_entity_poly.type
_entity_poly.pdbx_seq_one_letter_code
_entity_poly.pdbx_strand_id
1 'polypeptide(L)'
;MRAPSSRKGKSKGRWLHWLAALILCGGLIGLAIAWWAYQRVGRTPGELMDYAERRLQGHPKLETVALPAMGLLRGWFDAPSIAERRRTVFVVPPVPERAAPPLTEQPLPQGTVWRVGPQEALLSIAAAAKLARSGDTVEVQAGTYRGDVAVWGQKQLTIRAVGGRVRLIADGRSAQGKAIWVIRNGDFDISGFDFVGAKVADKNGAGIRFEGGHLRVAHCLFWGNQNGILTIGNQPDSQLEVVSSEFGYNGDGDGQSHNIYVGHIGRFSITGSYLHHADTGHLLKSRAAVNEVFYNRLTDEEGGRASYEMDFPNGGVVRLVGNVVQQGRRTENSVMVSFGAEGLAHQRNTLELASNTLVNDHPHGGTFVRAAPGTERMLLANNLLVGRGGLQFPVEHTDVNTRHTDWSVFVQPARYDYRVNDRGMALAYQGVQAEAGVPSAQYVHPLQVQRLSGPPVVVGALQPDTLLARP
;
A
#
# COMPACT_ATOMS: atom_id res chain seq x y z
N MET A 1 -15.86 -74.51 50.16
CA MET A 1 -15.50 -73.08 50.34
C MET A 1 -14.63 -72.65 49.16
N ARG A 2 -14.87 -71.44 48.64
CA ARG A 2 -14.42 -70.93 47.33
C ARG A 2 -12.90 -70.79 47.19
N ALA A 3 -12.38 -71.09 46.00
CA ALA A 3 -11.00 -70.82 45.58
C ALA A 3 -10.77 -69.31 45.34
N PRO A 4 -9.57 -68.76 45.64
CA PRO A 4 -9.25 -67.35 45.39
C PRO A 4 -8.85 -67.15 43.92
N SER A 5 -9.64 -66.39 43.17
CA SER A 5 -9.32 -66.00 41.80
C SER A 5 -8.19 -64.96 41.79
N SER A 6 -7.08 -65.25 41.11
CA SER A 6 -5.95 -64.35 40.92
C SER A 6 -6.25 -63.25 39.89
N ARG A 7 -6.77 -62.09 40.33
CA ARG A 7 -6.77 -60.86 39.53
C ARG A 7 -5.44 -60.09 39.70
N LYS A 8 -4.33 -60.63 39.20
CA LYS A 8 -3.06 -59.89 39.06
C LYS A 8 -2.65 -59.89 37.59
N GLY A 9 -3.07 -58.87 36.85
CA GLY A 9 -2.70 -58.70 35.43
C GLY A 9 -3.24 -57.45 34.75
N LYS A 10 -4.29 -56.81 35.28
CA LYS A 10 -4.95 -55.67 34.59
C LYS A 10 -4.40 -54.26 34.93
N SER A 11 -3.45 -54.11 35.86
CA SER A 11 -2.97 -52.76 36.27
C SER A 11 -1.79 -52.22 35.44
N LYS A 12 -0.89 -53.10 34.95
CA LYS A 12 0.29 -52.67 34.17
C LYS A 12 -0.08 -52.04 32.82
N GLY A 13 -1.07 -52.61 32.11
CA GLY A 13 -1.57 -52.04 30.85
C GLY A 13 -2.24 -50.68 31.03
N ARG A 14 -3.01 -50.49 32.10
CA ARG A 14 -3.67 -49.20 32.41
C ARG A 14 -2.64 -48.10 32.67
N TRP A 15 -1.54 -48.39 33.37
CA TRP A 15 -0.48 -47.40 33.63
C TRP A 15 0.25 -46.96 32.35
N LEU A 16 0.54 -47.89 31.42
CA LEU A 16 1.10 -47.54 30.11
C LEU A 16 0.16 -46.65 29.29
N HIS A 17 -1.16 -46.90 29.33
CA HIS A 17 -2.14 -46.05 28.67
C HIS A 17 -2.22 -44.65 29.29
N TRP A 18 -2.15 -44.52 30.62
CA TRP A 18 -2.09 -43.22 31.30
C TRP A 18 -0.82 -42.45 30.99
N LEU A 19 0.34 -43.12 30.93
CA LEU A 19 1.60 -42.51 30.55
C LEU A 19 1.59 -42.02 29.09
N ALA A 20 1.09 -42.85 28.17
CA ALA A 20 0.93 -42.46 26.76
C ALA A 20 -0.03 -41.28 26.60
N ALA A 21 -1.15 -41.27 27.33
CA ALA A 21 -2.09 -40.15 27.35
C ALA A 21 -1.47 -38.87 27.91
N LEU A 22 -0.66 -38.96 28.97
CA LEU A 22 0.06 -37.80 29.53
C LEU A 22 1.09 -37.23 28.55
N ILE A 23 1.83 -38.10 27.85
CA ILE A 23 2.78 -37.67 26.81
C ILE A 23 2.05 -36.99 25.65
N LEU A 24 0.95 -37.58 25.19
CA LEU A 24 0.11 -37.00 24.12
C LEU A 24 -0.46 -35.64 24.55
N CYS A 25 -1.05 -35.55 25.74
CA CYS A 25 -1.58 -34.30 26.29
C CYS A 25 -0.49 -33.25 26.46
N GLY A 26 0.69 -33.63 26.97
CA GLY A 26 1.84 -32.74 27.08
C GLY A 26 2.31 -32.23 25.72
N GLY A 27 2.35 -33.10 24.71
CA GLY A 27 2.66 -32.72 23.32
C GLY A 27 1.64 -31.75 22.73
N LEU A 28 0.33 -32.00 22.92
CA LEU A 28 -0.74 -31.11 22.47
C LEU A 28 -0.70 -29.75 23.15
N ILE A 29 -0.45 -29.70 24.46
CA ILE A 29 -0.27 -28.45 25.21
C ILE A 29 0.95 -27.69 24.68
N GLY A 30 2.08 -28.38 24.47
CA GLY A 30 3.28 -27.76 23.89
C GLY A 30 3.03 -27.17 22.50
N LEU A 31 2.32 -27.88 21.62
CA LEU A 31 1.92 -27.39 20.30
C LEU A 31 0.98 -26.18 20.40
N ALA A 32 0.02 -26.21 21.33
CA ALA A 32 -0.88 -25.08 21.56
C ALA A 32 -0.13 -23.83 22.04
N ILE A 33 0.85 -23.99 22.95
CA ILE A 33 1.70 -22.89 23.42
C ILE A 33 2.58 -22.35 22.28
N ALA A 34 3.20 -23.24 21.50
CA ALA A 34 4.01 -22.84 20.35
C ALA A 34 3.18 -22.09 19.30
N TRP A 35 1.97 -22.58 19.01
CA TRP A 35 1.01 -21.93 18.12
C TRP A 35 0.57 -20.56 18.65
N TRP A 36 0.23 -20.47 19.94
CA TRP A 36 -0.11 -19.21 20.59
C TRP A 36 1.04 -18.20 20.55
N ALA A 37 2.28 -18.64 20.78
CA ALA A 37 3.46 -17.80 20.68
C ALA A 37 3.70 -17.32 19.24
N TYR A 38 3.57 -18.21 18.25
CA TYR A 38 3.69 -17.89 16.82
C TYR A 38 2.70 -16.81 16.39
N GLN A 39 1.43 -16.91 16.80
CA GLN A 39 0.39 -15.92 16.48
C GLN A 39 0.72 -14.51 16.99
N ARG A 40 1.57 -14.39 18.03
CA ARG A 40 2.01 -13.11 18.57
C ARG A 40 3.23 -12.51 17.87
N VAL A 41 3.98 -13.31 17.11
CA VAL A 41 5.15 -12.83 16.37
C VAL A 41 4.73 -11.86 15.25
N GLY A 42 3.53 -12.05 14.68
CA GLY A 42 2.99 -11.23 13.60
C GLY A 42 3.87 -11.26 12.36
N ARG A 43 4.50 -12.42 12.10
CA ARG A 43 5.26 -12.75 10.90
C ARG A 43 4.75 -14.03 10.30
N THR A 44 4.85 -14.16 8.99
CA THR A 44 4.50 -15.39 8.29
C THR A 44 5.56 -16.47 8.53
N PRO A 45 5.25 -17.76 8.29
CA PRO A 45 6.25 -18.83 8.37
C PRO A 45 7.38 -18.58 7.36
N GLY A 46 7.04 -18.06 6.18
CA GLY A 46 7.99 -17.70 5.13
C GLY A 46 9.04 -16.70 5.62
N GLU A 47 8.63 -15.62 6.27
CA GLU A 47 9.57 -14.63 6.81
C GLU A 47 10.44 -15.17 7.94
N LEU A 48 9.90 -16.04 8.80
CA LEU A 48 10.66 -16.69 9.86
C LEU A 48 11.73 -17.62 9.27
N MET A 49 11.38 -18.36 8.23
CA MET A 49 12.33 -19.19 7.48
C MET A 49 13.37 -18.35 6.76
N ASP A 50 12.98 -17.23 6.11
CA ASP A 50 13.91 -16.30 5.47
C ASP A 50 14.90 -15.68 6.49
N TYR A 51 14.45 -15.45 7.72
CA TYR A 51 15.32 -14.99 8.82
C TYR A 51 16.28 -16.11 9.27
N ALA A 52 15.76 -17.31 9.49
CA ALA A 52 16.57 -18.47 9.88
C ALA A 52 17.63 -18.81 8.84
N GLU A 53 17.28 -18.81 7.55
CA GLU A 53 18.18 -19.10 6.43
C GLU A 53 19.36 -18.12 6.39
N ARG A 54 19.09 -16.81 6.50
CA ARG A 54 20.12 -15.77 6.58
C ARG A 54 21.07 -15.97 7.76
N ARG A 55 20.60 -16.56 8.86
CA ARG A 55 21.43 -16.86 10.04
C ARG A 55 22.21 -18.17 9.91
N LEU A 56 21.75 -19.09 9.06
CA LEU A 56 22.38 -20.39 8.82
C LEU A 56 23.44 -20.35 7.71
N GLN A 57 23.35 -19.40 6.77
CA GLN A 57 24.33 -19.22 5.70
C GLN A 57 25.74 -19.04 6.26
N GLY A 58 26.67 -19.90 5.83
CA GLY A 58 28.07 -19.89 6.28
C GLY A 58 28.35 -20.76 7.53
N HIS A 59 27.36 -21.51 8.05
CA HIS A 59 27.57 -22.40 9.19
C HIS A 59 27.95 -23.83 8.74
N PRO A 60 29.19 -24.29 8.98
CA PRO A 60 29.81 -25.42 8.27
C PRO A 60 29.20 -26.81 8.50
N LYS A 61 28.32 -26.97 9.50
CA LYS A 61 27.67 -28.25 9.86
C LYS A 61 26.15 -28.22 9.92
N LEU A 62 25.55 -27.04 10.06
CA LEU A 62 24.10 -26.92 10.21
C LEU A 62 23.41 -26.73 8.86
N GLU A 63 24.12 -26.15 7.89
CA GLU A 63 23.61 -25.87 6.56
C GLU A 63 23.17 -27.15 5.82
N THR A 64 23.96 -28.22 5.87
CA THR A 64 23.69 -29.48 5.15
C THR A 64 22.48 -30.25 5.65
N VAL A 65 22.05 -30.03 6.89
CA VAL A 65 20.88 -30.71 7.49
C VAL A 65 19.68 -29.79 7.59
N ALA A 66 19.88 -28.52 7.94
CA ALA A 66 18.80 -27.57 8.16
C ALA A 66 18.17 -27.10 6.84
N LEU A 67 18.96 -26.88 5.78
CA LEU A 67 18.42 -26.38 4.51
C LEU A 67 17.44 -27.36 3.83
N PRO A 68 17.72 -28.68 3.72
CA PRO A 68 16.75 -29.62 3.14
C PRO A 68 15.44 -29.70 3.94
N ALA A 69 15.52 -29.70 5.27
CA ALA A 69 14.35 -29.69 6.15
C ALA A 69 13.52 -28.41 5.98
N MET A 70 14.17 -27.25 5.84
CA MET A 70 13.48 -26.00 5.54
C MET A 70 12.82 -26.01 4.16
N GLY A 71 13.43 -26.63 3.15
CA GLY A 71 12.80 -26.81 1.84
C GLY A 71 11.47 -27.55 1.92
N LEU A 72 11.39 -28.63 2.71
CA LEU A 72 10.14 -29.36 2.96
C LEU A 72 9.10 -28.49 3.69
N LEU A 73 9.52 -27.74 4.70
CA LEU A 73 8.63 -26.82 5.44
C LEU A 73 8.10 -25.70 4.53
N ARG A 74 8.93 -25.13 3.66
CA ARG A 74 8.51 -24.14 2.67
C ARG A 74 7.44 -24.68 1.74
N GLY A 75 7.60 -25.91 1.24
CA GLY A 75 6.58 -26.57 0.42
C GLY A 75 5.26 -26.77 1.16
N TRP A 76 5.29 -27.11 2.45
CA TRP A 76 4.07 -27.27 3.24
C TRP A 76 3.32 -25.96 3.48
N PHE A 77 4.06 -24.85 3.63
CA PHE A 77 3.48 -23.52 3.84
C PHE A 77 3.25 -22.73 2.53
N ASP A 78 3.57 -23.28 1.36
CA ASP A 78 3.55 -22.53 0.08
C ASP A 78 4.35 -21.21 0.19
N ALA A 79 5.54 -21.29 0.81
CA ALA A 79 6.34 -20.15 1.20
C ALA A 79 7.68 -20.13 0.43
N PRO A 80 7.70 -19.66 -0.83
CA PRO A 80 8.91 -19.65 -1.65
C PRO A 80 10.04 -18.86 -0.99
N SER A 81 11.28 -19.30 -1.17
CA SER A 81 12.48 -18.61 -0.71
C SER A 81 12.69 -17.27 -1.42
N ILE A 82 13.49 -16.37 -0.82
CA ILE A 82 13.87 -15.09 -1.45
C ILE A 82 14.45 -15.30 -2.86
N ALA A 83 15.25 -16.35 -3.05
CA ALA A 83 15.85 -16.67 -4.34
C ALA A 83 14.80 -17.10 -5.38
N GLU A 84 13.79 -17.87 -4.98
CA GLU A 84 12.68 -18.27 -5.85
C GLU A 84 11.78 -17.08 -6.18
N ARG A 85 11.40 -16.27 -5.18
CA ARG A 85 10.58 -15.07 -5.38
C ARG A 85 11.22 -14.10 -6.38
N ARG A 86 12.54 -13.91 -6.29
CA ARG A 86 13.32 -13.09 -7.26
C ARG A 86 13.34 -13.64 -8.69
N ARG A 87 13.17 -14.96 -8.86
CA ARG A 87 13.09 -15.60 -10.19
C ARG A 87 11.69 -15.54 -10.79
N THR A 88 10.66 -15.34 -9.98
CA THR A 88 9.29 -15.14 -10.46
C THR A 88 9.24 -13.88 -11.32
N VAL A 89 8.79 -14.03 -12.57
CA VAL A 89 8.66 -12.92 -13.50
C VAL A 89 7.50 -12.04 -13.04
N PHE A 90 7.77 -10.74 -12.89
CA PHE A 90 6.74 -9.75 -12.70
C PHE A 90 6.26 -9.26 -14.06
N VAL A 91 4.98 -9.52 -14.36
CA VAL A 91 4.39 -9.19 -15.66
C VAL A 91 3.73 -7.83 -15.56
N VAL A 92 4.21 -6.87 -16.35
CA VAL A 92 3.57 -5.57 -16.53
C VAL A 92 2.58 -5.69 -17.69
N PRO A 93 1.26 -5.53 -17.47
CA PRO A 93 0.27 -5.60 -18.54
C PRO A 93 0.37 -4.37 -19.46
N PRO A 94 -0.31 -4.39 -20.62
CA PRO A 94 -0.55 -3.18 -21.40
C PRO A 94 -1.20 -2.09 -20.54
N VAL A 95 -0.85 -0.84 -20.81
CA VAL A 95 -1.41 0.33 -20.13
C VAL A 95 -2.94 0.36 -20.36
N PRO A 96 -3.77 0.48 -19.31
CA PRO A 96 -5.22 0.51 -19.47
C PRO A 96 -5.68 1.67 -20.35
N GLU A 97 -6.74 1.46 -21.12
CA GLU A 97 -7.46 2.54 -21.77
C GLU A 97 -8.32 3.25 -20.73
N ARG A 98 -8.28 4.59 -20.73
CA ARG A 98 -9.04 5.41 -19.78
C ARG A 98 -9.72 6.57 -20.46
N ALA A 99 -10.86 6.94 -19.92
CA ALA A 99 -11.57 8.15 -20.29
C ALA A 99 -10.71 9.39 -20.04
N ALA A 100 -11.06 10.46 -20.76
CA ALA A 100 -10.49 11.77 -20.53
C ALA A 100 -10.74 12.22 -19.07
N PRO A 101 -9.78 12.94 -18.46
CA PRO A 101 -10.03 13.56 -17.16
C PRO A 101 -11.22 14.55 -17.25
N PRO A 102 -11.98 14.73 -16.16
CA PRO A 102 -13.08 15.70 -16.14
C PRO A 102 -12.56 17.14 -16.33
N LEU A 103 -13.25 17.90 -17.18
CA LEU A 103 -12.88 19.30 -17.51
C LEU A 103 -13.14 20.29 -16.36
N THR A 104 -14.01 19.94 -15.41
CA THR A 104 -14.58 20.85 -14.41
C THR A 104 -13.67 21.17 -13.22
N GLU A 105 -12.53 20.50 -13.08
CA GLU A 105 -11.59 20.71 -11.96
C GLU A 105 -10.42 21.65 -12.29
N GLN A 106 -10.30 22.15 -13.51
CA GLN A 106 -9.08 22.87 -13.91
C GLN A 106 -9.19 24.39 -13.70
N PRO A 107 -8.19 25.03 -13.07
CA PRO A 107 -8.13 26.49 -12.96
C PRO A 107 -8.19 27.16 -14.34
N LEU A 108 -8.79 28.35 -14.39
CA LEU A 108 -8.69 29.21 -15.56
C LEU A 108 -7.23 29.64 -15.76
N PRO A 109 -6.70 29.63 -17.00
CA PRO A 109 -5.35 30.10 -17.27
C PRO A 109 -5.18 31.55 -16.83
N GLN A 110 -4.11 31.84 -16.07
CA GLN A 110 -3.78 33.20 -15.62
C GLN A 110 -2.69 33.86 -16.47
N GLY A 111 -1.89 33.06 -17.19
CA GLY A 111 -0.78 33.51 -18.05
C GLY A 111 -0.92 33.07 -19.51
N THR A 112 0.21 32.98 -20.20
CA THR A 112 0.24 32.55 -21.62
C THR A 112 -0.15 31.08 -21.71
N VAL A 113 -0.95 30.73 -22.71
CA VAL A 113 -1.30 29.33 -23.00
C VAL A 113 -0.39 28.78 -24.10
N TRP A 114 0.44 27.80 -23.74
CA TRP A 114 1.29 27.06 -24.67
C TRP A 114 0.59 25.77 -25.09
N ARG A 115 0.23 25.67 -26.36
CA ARG A 115 -0.39 24.45 -26.92
C ARG A 115 0.68 23.53 -27.49
N VAL A 116 0.65 22.27 -27.05
CA VAL A 116 1.59 21.22 -27.46
C VAL A 116 0.82 20.09 -28.12
N GLY A 117 1.23 19.65 -29.31
CA GLY A 117 0.47 18.66 -30.05
C GLY A 117 1.08 18.34 -31.41
N PRO A 118 0.74 17.19 -32.02
CA PRO A 118 1.19 16.86 -33.38
C PRO A 118 0.78 17.87 -34.46
N GLN A 119 -0.25 18.67 -34.18
CA GLN A 119 -0.82 19.68 -35.07
C GLN A 119 -0.58 21.11 -34.56
N GLU A 120 0.11 21.26 -33.43
CA GLU A 120 0.40 22.56 -32.82
C GLU A 120 1.80 23.05 -33.26
N ALA A 121 2.09 24.34 -33.06
CA ALA A 121 3.42 24.87 -33.33
C ALA A 121 4.51 24.25 -32.43
N LEU A 122 4.16 23.88 -31.19
CA LEU A 122 5.03 23.12 -30.30
C LEU A 122 4.71 21.64 -30.41
N LEU A 123 5.64 20.88 -30.99
CA LEU A 123 5.48 19.45 -31.18
C LEU A 123 5.90 18.61 -29.97
N SER A 124 6.66 19.18 -29.03
CA SER A 124 7.15 18.47 -27.84
C SER A 124 6.96 19.25 -26.55
N ILE A 125 6.74 18.50 -25.48
CA ILE A 125 6.59 18.98 -24.12
C ILE A 125 7.93 19.50 -23.61
N ALA A 126 9.05 18.85 -23.98
CA ALA A 126 10.39 19.35 -23.69
C ALA A 126 10.65 20.74 -24.29
N ALA A 127 10.08 21.06 -25.46
CA ALA A 127 10.16 22.41 -26.03
C ALA A 127 9.32 23.41 -25.23
N ALA A 128 8.09 23.04 -24.86
CA ALA A 128 7.25 23.88 -24.00
C ALA A 128 7.92 24.18 -22.65
N ALA A 129 8.55 23.18 -22.02
CA ALA A 129 9.27 23.35 -20.76
C ALA A 129 10.42 24.36 -20.83
N LYS A 130 11.02 24.57 -22.01
CA LYS A 130 12.07 25.57 -22.23
C LYS A 130 11.52 26.98 -22.46
N LEU A 131 10.28 27.11 -22.93
CA LEU A 131 9.68 28.39 -23.33
C LEU A 131 8.74 28.96 -22.27
N ALA A 132 8.01 28.10 -21.57
CA ALA A 132 7.04 28.50 -20.58
C ALA A 132 7.68 29.27 -19.42
N ARG A 133 6.97 30.30 -18.95
CA ARG A 133 7.36 31.15 -17.83
C ARG A 133 6.46 30.85 -16.63
N SER A 134 6.90 31.26 -15.44
CA SER A 134 6.07 31.14 -14.24
C SER A 134 4.74 31.87 -14.42
N GLY A 135 3.64 31.22 -14.06
CA GLY A 135 2.26 31.70 -14.23
C GLY A 135 1.59 31.24 -15.53
N ASP A 136 2.34 30.65 -16.48
CA ASP A 136 1.78 30.15 -17.73
C ASP A 136 0.99 28.84 -17.56
N THR A 137 0.21 28.50 -18.59
CA THR A 137 -0.46 27.20 -18.72
C THR A 137 0.09 26.46 -19.93
N VAL A 138 0.38 25.17 -19.78
CA VAL A 138 0.77 24.28 -20.88
C VAL A 138 -0.37 23.29 -21.14
N GLU A 139 -1.02 23.42 -22.28
CA GLU A 139 -2.07 22.51 -22.77
C GLU A 139 -1.47 21.50 -23.75
N VAL A 140 -1.57 20.22 -23.43
CA VAL A 140 -1.01 19.15 -24.25
C VAL A 140 -2.13 18.33 -24.85
N GLN A 141 -2.23 18.33 -26.18
CA GLN A 141 -3.24 17.58 -26.94
C GLN A 141 -3.08 16.08 -26.69
N ALA A 142 -4.20 15.38 -26.61
CA ALA A 142 -4.23 13.94 -26.44
C ALA A 142 -3.40 13.22 -27.50
N GLY A 143 -2.66 12.21 -27.08
CA GLY A 143 -1.74 11.50 -27.95
C GLY A 143 -0.66 10.74 -27.19
N THR A 144 0.18 10.04 -27.95
CA THR A 144 1.34 9.33 -27.41
C THR A 144 2.62 10.08 -27.76
N TYR A 145 3.38 10.44 -26.73
CA TYR A 145 4.64 11.17 -26.80
C TYR A 145 5.76 10.23 -26.35
N ARG A 146 6.59 9.78 -27.30
CA ARG A 146 7.68 8.83 -27.06
C ARG A 146 8.99 9.56 -26.81
N GLY A 147 9.67 9.23 -25.72
CA GLY A 147 10.96 9.81 -25.35
C GLY A 147 10.92 11.31 -25.00
N ASP A 148 9.74 11.91 -24.89
CA ASP A 148 9.54 13.33 -24.61
C ASP A 148 9.59 13.59 -23.10
N VAL A 149 10.82 13.75 -22.61
CA VAL A 149 11.16 13.95 -21.20
C VAL A 149 11.47 15.41 -20.93
N ALA A 150 11.11 15.91 -19.74
CA ALA A 150 11.17 17.33 -19.44
C ALA A 150 11.71 17.64 -18.04
N VAL A 151 12.39 18.78 -17.92
CA VAL A 151 12.75 19.38 -16.63
C VAL A 151 11.98 20.69 -16.51
N TRP A 152 11.20 20.81 -15.45
CA TRP A 152 10.37 21.97 -15.17
C TRP A 152 11.01 22.80 -14.05
N GLY A 153 11.54 23.97 -14.42
CA GLY A 153 12.28 24.88 -13.54
C GLY A 153 11.50 26.12 -13.10
N GLN A 154 10.29 26.29 -13.63
CA GLN A 154 9.41 27.43 -13.36
C GLN A 154 8.95 27.44 -11.90
N LYS A 155 8.44 28.59 -11.44
CA LYS A 155 7.97 28.77 -10.06
C LYS A 155 6.48 28.53 -9.89
N GLN A 156 5.72 28.60 -10.97
CA GLN A 156 4.30 28.30 -10.98
C GLN A 156 3.91 27.85 -12.38
N LEU A 157 3.28 26.68 -12.55
CA LEU A 157 2.75 26.25 -13.84
C LEU A 157 1.51 25.37 -13.66
N THR A 158 0.55 25.54 -14.56
CA THR A 158 -0.51 24.55 -14.79
C THR A 158 -0.19 23.77 -16.06
N ILE A 159 -0.12 22.44 -15.99
CA ILE A 159 0.19 21.57 -17.12
C ILE A 159 -0.93 20.54 -17.24
N ARG A 160 -1.65 20.54 -18.37
CA ARG A 160 -2.89 19.77 -18.50
C ARG A 160 -3.04 19.09 -19.85
N ALA A 161 -3.54 17.86 -19.82
CA ALA A 161 -4.00 17.18 -21.03
C ALA A 161 -5.32 17.81 -21.53
N VAL A 162 -5.45 17.97 -22.85
CA VAL A 162 -6.66 18.47 -23.52
C VAL A 162 -7.08 17.52 -24.65
N GLY A 163 -8.38 17.40 -24.90
CA GLY A 163 -8.92 16.52 -25.94
C GLY A 163 -8.83 15.01 -25.65
N GLY A 164 -8.42 14.61 -24.44
CA GLY A 164 -8.21 13.21 -24.05
C GLY A 164 -7.02 13.03 -23.11
N ARG A 165 -6.48 11.81 -23.03
CA ARG A 165 -5.29 11.51 -22.22
C ARG A 165 -4.01 11.73 -23.01
N VAL A 166 -2.96 12.18 -22.33
CA VAL A 166 -1.61 12.29 -22.88
C VAL A 166 -0.75 11.16 -22.33
N ARG A 167 -0.20 10.32 -23.20
CA ARG A 167 0.65 9.19 -22.81
C ARG A 167 2.12 9.47 -23.08
N LEU A 168 2.89 9.59 -22.01
CA LEU A 168 4.34 9.77 -22.02
C LEU A 168 5.00 8.40 -21.88
N ILE A 169 5.59 7.92 -22.97
CA ILE A 169 6.36 6.67 -22.98
C ILE A 169 7.82 7.05 -22.85
N ALA A 170 8.48 6.62 -21.76
CA ALA A 170 9.88 6.95 -21.50
C ALA A 170 10.81 6.52 -22.67
N ASP A 171 10.55 5.34 -23.25
CA ASP A 171 11.26 4.80 -24.43
C ASP A 171 12.80 4.83 -24.26
N GLY A 172 13.26 4.42 -23.07
CA GLY A 172 14.67 4.45 -22.69
C GLY A 172 15.26 5.84 -22.42
N ARG A 173 14.45 6.90 -22.49
CA ARG A 173 14.85 8.28 -22.17
C ARG A 173 14.44 8.65 -20.76
N SER A 174 15.23 9.53 -20.16
CA SER A 174 14.93 10.16 -18.87
C SER A 174 15.52 11.56 -18.84
N ALA A 175 14.77 12.49 -18.27
CA ALA A 175 15.27 13.80 -17.90
C ALA A 175 16.36 13.61 -16.83
N GLN A 176 17.58 14.00 -17.20
CA GLN A 176 18.77 13.99 -16.33
C GLN A 176 19.15 12.62 -15.72
N GLY A 177 18.77 11.52 -16.35
CA GLY A 177 19.00 10.20 -15.77
C GLY A 177 18.11 9.91 -14.55
N LYS A 178 17.01 10.66 -14.34
CA LYS A 178 16.18 10.57 -13.13
C LYS A 178 14.75 10.10 -13.38
N ALA A 179 14.05 10.73 -14.33
CA ALA A 179 12.61 10.51 -14.49
C ALA A 179 12.10 10.85 -15.90
N ILE A 180 10.83 10.56 -16.21
CA ILE A 180 10.18 11.14 -17.38
C ILE A 180 10.14 12.66 -17.18
N TRP A 181 9.57 13.14 -16.06
CA TRP A 181 9.60 14.55 -15.69
C TRP A 181 10.33 14.80 -14.37
N VAL A 182 11.15 15.85 -14.36
CA VAL A 182 11.78 16.38 -13.13
C VAL A 182 11.16 17.73 -12.80
N ILE A 183 10.47 17.80 -11.66
CA ILE A 183 9.88 19.04 -11.13
C ILE A 183 10.84 19.61 -10.09
N ARG A 184 11.38 20.80 -10.33
CA ARG A 184 12.43 21.41 -9.49
C ARG A 184 11.92 21.94 -8.16
N ASN A 185 11.41 23.16 -8.18
CA ASN A 185 10.91 23.86 -7.01
C ASN A 185 10.00 25.00 -7.46
N GLY A 186 8.74 24.92 -7.09
CA GLY A 186 7.66 25.85 -7.47
C GLY A 186 6.30 25.27 -7.10
N ASP A 187 5.23 25.86 -7.61
CA ASP A 187 3.85 25.41 -7.47
C ASP A 187 3.33 24.84 -8.81
N PHE A 188 3.14 23.54 -8.86
CA PHE A 188 2.78 22.82 -10.09
C PHE A 188 1.47 22.08 -9.94
N ASP A 189 0.54 22.31 -10.87
CA ASP A 189 -0.66 21.50 -11.03
C ASP A 189 -0.57 20.71 -12.35
N ILE A 190 -0.51 19.39 -12.24
CA ILE A 190 -0.33 18.47 -13.37
C ILE A 190 -1.53 17.54 -13.45
N SER A 191 -2.22 17.51 -14.60
CA SER A 191 -3.38 16.63 -14.75
C SER A 191 -3.56 15.96 -16.11
N GLY A 192 -4.04 14.70 -16.07
CA GLY A 192 -4.46 13.94 -17.25
C GLY A 192 -3.37 13.20 -18.03
N PHE A 193 -2.20 12.99 -17.42
CA PHE A 193 -1.04 12.35 -18.04
C PHE A 193 -0.86 10.89 -17.61
N ASP A 194 -0.44 10.03 -18.54
CA ASP A 194 0.07 8.68 -18.26
C ASP A 194 1.60 8.69 -18.36
N PHE A 195 2.30 8.35 -17.27
CA PHE A 195 3.74 8.21 -17.18
C PHE A 195 4.13 6.72 -17.23
N VAL A 196 4.78 6.30 -18.31
CA VAL A 196 4.95 4.88 -18.62
C VAL A 196 6.40 4.50 -18.86
N GLY A 197 6.86 3.47 -18.14
CA GLY A 197 8.08 2.74 -18.48
C GLY A 197 9.41 3.41 -18.12
N ALA A 198 9.44 4.34 -17.15
CA ALA A 198 10.67 5.00 -16.73
C ALA A 198 11.66 4.01 -16.09
N LYS A 199 12.84 3.87 -16.69
CA LYS A 199 13.96 3.05 -16.18
C LYS A 199 15.27 3.79 -16.35
N VAL A 200 16.09 3.82 -15.30
CA VAL A 200 17.41 4.48 -15.29
C VAL A 200 18.47 3.56 -14.70
N ALA A 201 19.75 3.89 -14.91
CA ALA A 201 20.88 3.05 -14.49
C ALA A 201 20.91 2.79 -12.97
N ASP A 202 20.54 3.80 -12.18
CA ASP A 202 20.52 3.73 -10.71
C ASP A 202 19.31 2.95 -10.14
N LYS A 203 18.49 2.36 -11.02
CA LYS A 203 17.31 1.57 -10.67
C LYS A 203 16.21 2.30 -9.89
N ASN A 204 16.15 3.62 -10.01
CA ASN A 204 15.17 4.47 -9.33
C ASN A 204 14.44 5.44 -10.28
N GLY A 205 14.34 5.05 -11.55
CA GLY A 205 13.75 5.87 -12.62
C GLY A 205 12.28 6.15 -12.35
N ALA A 206 11.91 7.42 -12.22
CA ALA A 206 10.55 7.79 -11.85
C ALA A 206 9.67 8.25 -13.02
N GLY A 207 8.35 8.10 -12.92
CA GLY A 207 7.44 8.88 -13.77
C GLY A 207 7.62 10.38 -13.51
N ILE A 208 7.57 10.77 -12.23
CA ILE A 208 7.94 12.12 -11.78
C ILE A 208 8.99 12.05 -10.66
N ARG A 209 10.09 12.79 -10.84
CA ARG A 209 11.01 13.16 -9.76
C ARG A 209 10.62 14.54 -9.23
N PHE A 210 10.21 14.62 -7.96
CA PHE A 210 9.82 15.87 -7.32
C PHE A 210 10.92 16.37 -6.37
N GLU A 211 11.55 17.50 -6.69
CA GLU A 211 12.69 18.03 -5.95
C GLU A 211 12.32 19.10 -4.90
N GLY A 212 11.09 19.61 -4.90
CA GLY A 212 10.60 20.52 -3.86
C GLY A 212 9.50 21.46 -4.32
N GLY A 213 8.95 22.23 -3.38
CA GLY A 213 7.84 23.17 -3.59
C GLY A 213 6.49 22.52 -3.34
N HIS A 214 5.47 22.87 -4.11
CA HIS A 214 4.15 22.26 -4.08
C HIS A 214 3.86 21.57 -5.42
N LEU A 215 3.47 20.31 -5.36
CA LEU A 215 3.08 19.54 -6.55
C LEU A 215 1.73 18.88 -6.30
N ARG A 216 0.75 19.24 -7.13
CA ARG A 216 -0.52 18.54 -7.27
C ARG A 216 -0.52 17.68 -8.53
N VAL A 217 -0.83 16.40 -8.39
CA VAL A 217 -0.96 15.43 -9.48
C VAL A 217 -2.37 14.87 -9.48
N ALA A 218 -3.13 15.14 -10.54
CA ALA A 218 -4.54 14.75 -10.63
C ALA A 218 -4.88 13.94 -11.89
N HIS A 219 -5.72 12.91 -11.76
CA HIS A 219 -6.20 12.12 -12.91
C HIS A 219 -5.09 11.48 -13.75
N CYS A 220 -3.94 11.20 -13.12
CA CYS A 220 -2.76 10.67 -13.78
C CYS A 220 -2.64 9.15 -13.62
N LEU A 221 -1.81 8.55 -14.48
CA LEU A 221 -1.45 7.14 -14.41
C LEU A 221 0.07 6.99 -14.35
N PHE A 222 0.56 6.11 -13.49
CA PHE A 222 1.97 5.75 -13.39
C PHE A 222 2.10 4.23 -13.53
N TRP A 223 2.63 3.79 -14.67
CA TRP A 223 2.60 2.38 -15.06
C TRP A 223 3.95 1.83 -15.50
N GLY A 224 4.39 0.72 -14.90
CA GLY A 224 5.59 0.01 -15.37
C GLY A 224 6.90 0.79 -15.19
N ASN A 225 6.93 1.80 -14.32
CA ASN A 225 8.14 2.56 -13.99
C ASN A 225 8.92 1.85 -12.88
N GLN A 226 10.19 2.21 -12.66
CA GLN A 226 10.85 1.80 -11.42
C GLN A 226 10.19 2.49 -10.22
N ASN A 227 9.97 3.81 -10.30
CA ASN A 227 9.13 4.53 -9.34
C ASN A 227 7.99 5.27 -10.04
N GLY A 228 6.79 5.32 -9.44
CA GLY A 228 5.73 6.19 -9.97
C GLY A 228 6.07 7.66 -9.72
N ILE A 229 6.01 8.07 -8.45
CA ILE A 229 6.53 9.36 -7.97
C ILE A 229 7.65 9.10 -6.97
N LEU A 230 8.76 9.81 -7.14
CA LEU A 230 9.88 9.81 -6.21
C LEU A 230 10.21 11.25 -5.81
N THR A 231 9.93 11.61 -4.56
CA THR A 231 10.38 12.90 -4.03
C THR A 231 11.82 12.80 -3.56
N ILE A 232 12.52 13.94 -3.53
CA ILE A 232 13.75 14.02 -2.75
C ILE A 232 13.42 14.13 -1.25
N GLY A 233 14.42 13.87 -0.40
CA GLY A 233 14.33 14.13 1.03
C GLY A 233 14.84 15.52 1.41
N ASN A 234 14.68 15.86 2.69
CA ASN A 234 15.16 17.08 3.33
C ASN A 234 14.57 18.39 2.77
N GLN A 235 13.26 18.38 2.51
CA GLN A 235 12.52 19.53 2.00
C GLN A 235 11.28 19.81 2.87
N PRO A 236 11.45 20.31 4.12
CA PRO A 236 10.37 20.41 5.10
C PRO A 236 9.23 21.34 4.68
N ASP A 237 9.46 22.28 3.76
CA ASP A 237 8.43 23.19 3.25
C ASP A 237 7.67 22.60 2.05
N SER A 238 8.08 21.43 1.55
CA SER A 238 7.49 20.84 0.35
C SER A 238 6.22 20.04 0.62
N GLN A 239 5.34 20.03 -0.36
CA GLN A 239 4.03 19.42 -0.29
C GLN A 239 3.71 18.64 -1.57
N LEU A 240 3.23 17.41 -1.42
CA LEU A 240 2.75 16.57 -2.52
C LEU A 240 1.28 16.21 -2.31
N GLU A 241 0.44 16.57 -3.27
CA GLU A 241 -0.98 16.22 -3.34
C GLU A 241 -1.23 15.29 -4.53
N VAL A 242 -1.85 14.13 -4.27
CA VAL A 242 -2.23 13.16 -5.30
C VAL A 242 -3.74 12.95 -5.27
N VAL A 243 -4.40 13.18 -6.41
CA VAL A 243 -5.86 13.14 -6.51
C VAL A 243 -6.26 12.23 -7.67
N SER A 244 -7.20 11.31 -7.43
CA SER A 244 -7.83 10.50 -8.48
C SER A 244 -6.82 9.90 -9.47
N SER A 245 -5.69 9.42 -8.97
CA SER A 245 -4.58 8.91 -9.80
C SER A 245 -4.32 7.44 -9.53
N GLU A 246 -3.78 6.75 -10.53
CA GLU A 246 -3.48 5.32 -10.43
C GLU A 246 -1.98 5.03 -10.55
N PHE A 247 -1.51 4.14 -9.71
CA PHE A 247 -0.13 3.66 -9.69
C PHE A 247 -0.17 2.14 -9.71
N GLY A 248 0.35 1.55 -10.79
CA GLY A 248 0.28 0.13 -11.02
C GLY A 248 1.56 -0.41 -11.62
N TYR A 249 1.95 -1.61 -11.20
CA TYR A 249 3.02 -2.37 -11.82
C TYR A 249 4.37 -1.65 -11.84
N ASN A 250 4.62 -0.77 -10.85
CA ASN A 250 5.92 -0.11 -10.70
C ASN A 250 6.83 -0.91 -9.76
N GLY A 251 8.14 -0.82 -9.96
CA GLY A 251 9.19 -1.49 -9.18
C GLY A 251 10.31 -2.08 -10.05
N ASP A 252 11.40 -2.50 -9.41
CA ASP A 252 12.56 -3.15 -10.08
C ASP A 252 12.94 -4.50 -9.42
N GLY A 253 12.11 -5.02 -8.50
CA GLY A 253 12.41 -6.25 -7.76
C GLY A 253 13.48 -6.09 -6.68
N ASP A 254 13.89 -4.85 -6.37
CA ASP A 254 15.01 -4.51 -5.48
C ASP A 254 14.59 -4.21 -4.03
N GLY A 255 13.29 -3.97 -3.79
CA GLY A 255 12.74 -3.53 -2.51
C GLY A 255 12.99 -2.06 -2.16
N GLN A 256 13.51 -1.28 -3.09
CA GLN A 256 13.83 0.16 -2.94
C GLN A 256 13.03 1.04 -3.90
N SER A 257 12.41 0.44 -4.91
CA SER A 257 11.53 1.09 -5.87
C SER A 257 10.06 0.92 -5.46
N HIS A 258 9.25 1.97 -5.63
CA HIS A 258 7.89 2.03 -5.09
C HIS A 258 6.89 2.67 -6.06
N ASN A 259 5.60 2.40 -5.87
CA ASN A 259 4.54 3.14 -6.56
C ASN A 259 4.64 4.63 -6.22
N ILE A 260 4.66 4.98 -4.92
CA ILE A 260 4.97 6.32 -4.44
C ILE A 260 6.02 6.26 -3.32
N TYR A 261 7.10 7.00 -3.49
CA TYR A 261 8.09 7.26 -2.45
C TYR A 261 8.14 8.74 -2.12
N VAL A 262 7.76 9.07 -0.89
CA VAL A 262 7.86 10.41 -0.32
C VAL A 262 9.00 10.43 0.70
N GLY A 263 10.02 11.23 0.42
CA GLY A 263 11.11 11.57 1.34
C GLY A 263 10.67 12.48 2.48
N HIS A 264 11.63 13.03 3.23
CA HIS A 264 11.33 13.99 4.29
C HIS A 264 10.84 15.32 3.71
N ILE A 265 9.51 15.46 3.62
CA ILE A 265 8.82 16.69 3.23
C ILE A 265 7.83 17.14 4.32
N GLY A 266 7.24 18.32 4.17
CA GLY A 266 6.28 18.85 5.13
C GLY A 266 4.96 18.09 5.14
N ARG A 267 4.35 17.91 3.96
CA ARG A 267 3.01 17.31 3.85
C ARG A 267 2.86 16.42 2.63
N PHE A 268 2.23 15.28 2.84
CA PHE A 268 1.74 14.40 1.78
C PHE A 268 0.23 14.18 1.96
N SER A 269 -0.54 14.38 0.90
CA SER A 269 -1.95 14.02 0.88
C SER A 269 -2.31 13.22 -0.36
N ILE A 270 -3.14 12.21 -0.20
CA ILE A 270 -3.65 11.39 -1.31
C ILE A 270 -5.13 11.05 -1.12
N THR A 271 -5.92 11.26 -2.18
CA THR A 271 -7.35 10.97 -2.18
C THR A 271 -7.85 10.40 -3.50
N GLY A 272 -8.90 9.57 -3.43
CA GLY A 272 -9.57 9.01 -4.61
C GLY A 272 -8.70 8.14 -5.50
N SER A 273 -7.53 7.71 -5.02
CA SER A 273 -6.48 7.13 -5.84
C SER A 273 -6.42 5.61 -5.70
N TYR A 274 -5.85 4.95 -6.71
CA TYR A 274 -5.72 3.51 -6.79
C TYR A 274 -4.25 3.08 -6.89
N LEU A 275 -3.72 2.41 -5.86
CA LEU A 275 -2.35 1.92 -5.84
C LEU A 275 -2.37 0.40 -5.77
N HIS A 276 -1.68 -0.27 -6.68
CA HIS A 276 -1.70 -1.72 -6.78
C HIS A 276 -0.42 -2.29 -7.41
N HIS A 277 -0.22 -3.60 -7.23
CA HIS A 277 0.84 -4.37 -7.88
C HIS A 277 2.23 -3.72 -7.83
N ALA A 278 2.85 -3.62 -6.66
CA ALA A 278 4.26 -3.21 -6.61
C ALA A 278 5.18 -4.41 -6.92
N ASP A 279 6.19 -4.20 -7.77
CA ASP A 279 7.21 -5.21 -8.05
C ASP A 279 8.31 -5.20 -6.98
N THR A 280 7.99 -5.77 -5.82
CA THR A 280 8.80 -5.59 -4.60
C THR A 280 8.85 -4.10 -4.20
N GLY A 281 9.10 -3.78 -2.94
CA GLY A 281 8.90 -2.41 -2.46
C GLY A 281 7.43 -2.14 -2.14
N HIS A 282 6.95 -0.91 -2.14
CA HIS A 282 5.70 -0.54 -1.43
C HIS A 282 4.68 0.08 -2.38
N LEU A 283 3.39 -0.08 -2.05
CA LEU A 283 2.36 0.74 -2.70
C LEU A 283 2.59 2.21 -2.28
N LEU A 284 2.71 2.49 -0.98
CA LEU A 284 3.02 3.81 -0.47
C LEU A 284 4.13 3.76 0.58
N LYS A 285 5.22 4.53 0.38
CA LYS A 285 6.23 4.84 1.40
C LYS A 285 6.28 6.34 1.62
N SER A 286 6.12 6.81 2.86
CA SER A 286 6.20 8.25 3.16
C SER A 286 6.94 8.60 4.44
N ARG A 287 7.87 9.55 4.32
CA ARG A 287 8.59 10.18 5.43
C ARG A 287 8.12 11.61 5.72
N ALA A 288 7.01 12.04 5.13
CA ALA A 288 6.47 13.37 5.37
C ALA A 288 6.09 13.58 6.84
N ALA A 289 6.20 14.81 7.34
CA ALA A 289 5.81 15.15 8.71
C ALA A 289 4.30 15.03 8.94
N VAL A 290 3.50 15.35 7.92
CA VAL A 290 2.03 15.17 7.92
C VAL A 290 1.62 14.30 6.73
N ASN A 291 0.81 13.28 6.99
CA ASN A 291 0.30 12.33 6.00
C ASN A 291 -1.23 12.21 6.12
N GLU A 292 -1.93 12.56 5.04
CA GLU A 292 -3.38 12.44 4.94
C GLU A 292 -3.73 11.50 3.78
N VAL A 293 -4.13 10.28 4.10
CA VAL A 293 -4.42 9.22 3.13
C VAL A 293 -5.89 8.90 3.25
N PHE A 294 -6.73 9.47 2.37
CA PHE A 294 -8.19 9.40 2.51
C PHE A 294 -8.89 8.81 1.30
N TYR A 295 -9.87 7.92 1.50
CA TYR A 295 -10.76 7.45 0.43
C TYR A 295 -10.00 6.89 -0.79
N ASN A 296 -8.99 6.06 -0.54
CA ASN A 296 -8.20 5.40 -1.57
C ASN A 296 -8.43 3.90 -1.59
N ARG A 297 -7.97 3.27 -2.67
CA ARG A 297 -7.78 1.83 -2.75
C ARG A 297 -6.29 1.51 -2.85
N LEU A 298 -5.75 0.78 -1.88
CA LEU A 298 -4.36 0.32 -1.84
C LEU A 298 -4.37 -1.21 -1.75
N THR A 299 -4.49 -1.88 -2.89
CA THR A 299 -4.71 -3.33 -2.95
C THR A 299 -3.67 -3.95 -3.87
N ASP A 300 -2.82 -4.84 -3.34
CA ASP A 300 -1.72 -5.42 -4.13
C ASP A 300 -2.23 -6.40 -5.20
N GLU A 301 -3.36 -7.06 -4.92
CA GLU A 301 -4.10 -7.95 -5.83
C GLU A 301 -3.28 -9.16 -6.36
N GLU A 302 -3.94 -10.04 -7.12
CA GLU A 302 -3.32 -11.22 -7.71
C GLU A 302 -2.42 -10.78 -8.85
N GLY A 303 -1.12 -11.06 -8.75
CA GLY A 303 -0.14 -10.42 -9.62
C GLY A 303 0.86 -9.61 -8.83
N GLY A 304 0.40 -8.93 -7.77
CA GLY A 304 1.23 -8.16 -6.87
C GLY A 304 2.23 -8.99 -6.07
N ARG A 305 3.26 -8.28 -5.57
CA ARG A 305 4.23 -8.77 -4.59
C ARG A 305 4.83 -7.61 -3.78
N ALA A 306 3.99 -6.65 -3.38
CA ALA A 306 4.39 -5.56 -2.51
C ALA A 306 4.94 -6.08 -1.17
N SER A 307 5.88 -5.35 -0.59
CA SER A 307 6.32 -5.52 0.79
C SER A 307 5.28 -4.93 1.75
N TYR A 308 5.18 -3.61 1.87
CA TYR A 308 4.10 -2.98 2.64
C TYR A 308 3.11 -2.32 1.68
N GLU A 309 1.83 -2.39 2.00
CA GLU A 309 0.79 -1.58 1.37
C GLU A 309 0.95 -0.12 1.79
N MET A 310 1.28 0.14 3.06
CA MET A 310 1.64 1.47 3.55
C MET A 310 2.79 1.43 4.55
N ASP A 311 3.82 2.23 4.31
CA ASP A 311 4.97 2.38 5.20
C ASP A 311 5.21 3.86 5.53
N PHE A 312 5.16 4.18 6.82
CA PHE A 312 5.50 5.47 7.40
C PHE A 312 6.76 5.32 8.25
N PRO A 313 7.93 5.08 7.63
CA PRO A 313 9.09 4.52 8.32
C PRO A 313 9.63 5.42 9.43
N ASN A 314 9.42 6.74 9.33
CA ASN A 314 9.88 7.72 10.33
C ASN A 314 8.77 8.33 11.18
N GLY A 315 7.56 7.76 11.16
CA GLY A 315 6.41 8.27 11.90
C GLY A 315 5.81 9.54 11.28
N GLY A 316 5.51 10.53 12.12
CA GLY A 316 4.82 11.77 11.76
C GLY A 316 3.37 11.78 12.22
N VAL A 317 2.61 12.80 11.81
CA VAL A 317 1.16 12.86 11.99
C VAL A 317 0.50 12.15 10.82
N VAL A 318 0.03 10.92 11.04
CA VAL A 318 -0.53 10.05 10.00
C VAL A 318 -2.02 9.83 10.26
N ARG A 319 -2.85 10.18 9.27
CA ARG A 319 -4.30 9.99 9.29
C ARG A 319 -4.72 9.16 8.09
N LEU A 320 -5.27 7.98 8.36
CA LEU A 320 -5.78 7.05 7.36
C LEU A 320 -7.30 6.98 7.54
N VAL A 321 -8.07 7.49 6.58
CA VAL A 321 -9.54 7.56 6.71
C VAL A 321 -10.23 6.99 5.48
N GLY A 322 -11.14 6.03 5.67
CA GLY A 322 -11.99 5.56 4.58
C GLY A 322 -11.25 4.81 3.46
N ASN A 323 -10.07 4.23 3.72
CA ASN A 323 -9.31 3.50 2.71
C ASN A 323 -9.67 2.02 2.67
N VAL A 324 -9.67 1.46 1.47
CA VAL A 324 -9.66 0.01 1.25
C VAL A 324 -8.22 -0.43 1.05
N VAL A 325 -7.72 -1.28 1.93
CA VAL A 325 -6.34 -1.78 1.91
C VAL A 325 -6.37 -3.30 1.81
N GLN A 326 -5.61 -3.88 0.88
CA GLN A 326 -5.51 -5.33 0.78
C GLN A 326 -4.07 -5.78 0.59
N GLN A 327 -3.69 -6.76 1.42
CA GLN A 327 -2.43 -7.49 1.33
C GLN A 327 -2.62 -8.81 0.59
N GLY A 328 -1.79 -9.00 -0.44
CA GLY A 328 -1.79 -10.17 -1.31
C GLY A 328 -1.08 -11.39 -0.73
N ARG A 329 -1.38 -12.56 -1.31
CA ARG A 329 -0.79 -13.85 -0.91
C ARG A 329 0.72 -13.93 -1.14
N ARG A 330 1.25 -13.11 -2.06
CA ARG A 330 2.68 -13.06 -2.44
C ARG A 330 3.42 -11.88 -1.84
N THR A 331 2.85 -11.25 -0.81
CA THR A 331 3.50 -10.13 -0.13
C THR A 331 4.90 -10.50 0.36
N GLU A 332 5.84 -9.55 0.26
CA GLU A 332 7.20 -9.72 0.79
C GLU A 332 7.27 -9.43 2.30
N ASN A 333 6.26 -8.79 2.89
CA ASN A 333 6.25 -8.45 4.31
C ASN A 333 4.89 -8.75 4.96
N SER A 334 4.90 -9.40 6.13
CA SER A 334 3.67 -9.71 6.87
C SER A 334 2.89 -8.50 7.34
N VAL A 335 3.50 -7.32 7.35
CA VAL A 335 2.88 -6.11 7.88
C VAL A 335 2.23 -5.34 6.75
N MET A 336 0.96 -4.99 6.93
CA MET A 336 0.21 -4.22 5.94
C MET A 336 0.45 -2.71 6.09
N VAL A 337 0.32 -2.20 7.31
CA VAL A 337 0.58 -0.80 7.65
C VAL A 337 1.69 -0.72 8.69
N SER A 338 2.80 -0.07 8.34
CA SER A 338 3.96 0.10 9.23
C SER A 338 4.14 1.56 9.62
N PHE A 339 4.38 1.80 10.91
CA PHE A 339 4.60 3.14 11.47
C PHE A 339 5.85 3.16 12.35
N GLY A 340 6.85 3.95 11.95
CA GLY A 340 8.08 4.19 12.71
C GLY A 340 9.12 3.07 12.64
N ALA A 341 9.02 2.15 11.67
CA ALA A 341 9.91 0.99 11.59
C ALA A 341 11.41 1.34 11.37
N GLU A 342 11.71 2.52 10.83
CA GLU A 342 13.08 3.06 10.67
C GLU A 342 13.41 4.12 11.72
N GLY A 343 12.63 4.21 12.80
CA GLY A 343 12.81 5.15 13.90
C GLY A 343 12.00 6.43 13.74
N LEU A 344 11.26 6.79 14.79
CA LEU A 344 10.47 8.02 14.85
C LEU A 344 11.40 9.24 14.80
N ALA A 345 11.16 10.14 13.82
CA ALA A 345 12.04 11.29 13.57
C ALA A 345 11.34 12.65 13.70
N HIS A 346 10.02 12.66 13.84
CA HIS A 346 9.21 13.89 13.91
C HIS A 346 8.93 14.31 15.35
N GLN A 347 8.64 15.59 15.57
CA GLN A 347 8.28 16.10 16.91
C GLN A 347 6.97 15.49 17.43
N ARG A 348 6.01 15.28 16.52
CA ARG A 348 4.74 14.60 16.80
C ARG A 348 4.67 13.32 16.00
N ASN A 349 4.31 12.22 16.67
CA ASN A 349 4.17 10.91 16.06
C ASN A 349 2.85 10.31 16.49
N THR A 350 1.81 10.58 15.70
CA THR A 350 0.43 10.18 15.98
C THR A 350 -0.12 9.37 14.82
N LEU A 351 -0.75 8.25 15.12
CA LEU A 351 -1.36 7.38 14.12
C LEU A 351 -2.87 7.28 14.35
N GLU A 352 -3.64 7.73 13.35
CA GLU A 352 -5.09 7.62 13.32
C GLU A 352 -5.51 6.71 12.16
N LEU A 353 -6.31 5.69 12.46
CA LEU A 353 -7.03 4.88 11.49
C LEU A 353 -8.52 4.99 11.78
N ALA A 354 -9.27 5.61 10.88
CA ALA A 354 -10.73 5.72 11.01
C ALA A 354 -11.46 5.17 9.79
N SER A 355 -12.40 4.25 10.02
CA SER A 355 -13.27 3.69 8.98
C SER A 355 -12.51 3.12 7.79
N ASN A 356 -11.37 2.46 8.01
CA ASN A 356 -10.67 1.75 6.94
C ASN A 356 -11.13 0.28 6.88
N THR A 357 -11.07 -0.31 5.69
CA THR A 357 -11.24 -1.76 5.50
C THR A 357 -9.88 -2.35 5.16
N LEU A 358 -9.33 -3.21 6.03
CA LEU A 358 -8.03 -3.87 5.87
C LEU A 358 -8.25 -5.36 5.65
N VAL A 359 -7.88 -5.86 4.47
CA VAL A 359 -8.09 -7.25 4.05
C VAL A 359 -6.75 -7.96 3.92
N ASN A 360 -6.53 -9.02 4.71
CA ASN A 360 -5.32 -9.83 4.61
C ASN A 360 -5.62 -11.18 3.97
N ASP A 361 -5.28 -11.33 2.70
CA ASP A 361 -5.45 -12.59 1.96
C ASP A 361 -4.30 -13.57 2.21
N HIS A 362 -3.25 -13.18 2.94
CA HIS A 362 -2.14 -14.06 3.24
C HIS A 362 -2.60 -15.22 4.18
N PRO A 363 -2.47 -16.49 3.75
CA PRO A 363 -3.12 -17.63 4.40
C PRO A 363 -2.62 -17.90 5.83
N HIS A 364 -1.40 -17.46 6.14
CA HIS A 364 -0.76 -17.70 7.44
C HIS A 364 -0.82 -16.51 8.39
N GLY A 365 -1.63 -15.49 8.05
CA GLY A 365 -1.79 -14.27 8.82
C GLY A 365 -0.64 -13.29 8.60
N GLY A 366 -0.40 -12.45 9.59
CA GLY A 366 0.52 -11.32 9.54
C GLY A 366 0.12 -10.25 10.54
N THR A 367 0.42 -8.99 10.23
CA THR A 367 0.11 -7.83 11.07
C THR A 367 -0.64 -6.80 10.23
N PHE A 368 -1.87 -6.46 10.63
CA PHE A 368 -2.62 -5.39 9.95
C PHE A 368 -1.93 -4.04 10.15
N VAL A 369 -1.55 -3.73 11.39
CA VAL A 369 -0.89 -2.48 11.73
C VAL A 369 0.21 -2.73 12.76
N ARG A 370 1.42 -2.24 12.49
CA ARG A 370 2.55 -2.25 13.42
C ARG A 370 3.00 -0.82 13.69
N ALA A 371 3.12 -0.46 14.97
CA ALA A 371 3.65 0.83 15.39
C ALA A 371 4.91 0.67 16.25
N ALA A 372 5.84 1.62 16.15
CA ALA A 372 7.08 1.64 16.91
C ALA A 372 6.90 2.21 18.34
N PRO A 373 7.72 1.78 19.32
CA PRO A 373 7.76 2.41 20.64
C PRO A 373 8.03 3.91 20.55
N GLY A 374 7.46 4.70 21.45
CA GLY A 374 7.53 6.17 21.41
C GLY A 374 6.46 6.85 20.54
N THR A 375 5.54 6.09 19.96
CA THR A 375 4.32 6.64 19.33
C THR A 375 3.50 7.36 20.39
N GLU A 376 3.24 8.65 20.19
CA GLU A 376 2.60 9.54 21.17
C GLU A 376 1.12 9.19 21.38
N ARG A 377 0.42 8.94 20.27
CA ARG A 377 -1.01 8.66 20.27
C ARG A 377 -1.35 7.70 19.14
N MET A 378 -2.22 6.74 19.46
CA MET A 378 -2.80 5.84 18.48
C MET A 378 -4.30 5.70 18.68
N LEU A 379 -5.05 5.98 17.62
CA LEU A 379 -6.50 5.93 17.60
C LEU A 379 -6.96 5.03 16.45
N LEU A 380 -7.71 3.99 16.78
CA LEU A 380 -8.42 3.15 15.84
C LEU A 380 -9.92 3.37 16.07
N ALA A 381 -10.65 3.71 15.02
CA ALA A 381 -12.07 3.99 15.10
C ALA A 381 -12.83 3.36 13.92
N ASN A 382 -13.81 2.50 14.20
CA ASN A 382 -14.70 1.90 13.20
C ASN A 382 -13.97 1.22 12.03
N ASN A 383 -12.78 0.65 12.25
CA ASN A 383 -12.07 -0.08 11.20
C ASN A 383 -12.64 -1.50 11.05
N LEU A 384 -12.56 -2.05 9.84
CA LEU A 384 -12.92 -3.41 9.51
C LEU A 384 -11.67 -4.22 9.14
N LEU A 385 -11.29 -5.17 9.98
CA LEU A 385 -10.20 -6.10 9.74
C LEU A 385 -10.78 -7.41 9.19
N VAL A 386 -10.26 -7.88 8.06
CA VAL A 386 -10.74 -9.09 7.38
C VAL A 386 -9.60 -10.05 7.12
N GLY A 387 -9.79 -11.31 7.49
CA GLY A 387 -8.76 -12.35 7.32
C GLY A 387 -7.83 -12.48 8.52
N ARG A 388 -6.78 -13.28 8.40
CA ARG A 388 -5.90 -13.60 9.55
C ARG A 388 -4.91 -12.46 9.81
N GLY A 389 -4.65 -12.14 11.06
CA GLY A 389 -3.63 -11.16 11.43
C GLY A 389 -3.92 -10.51 12.76
N GLY A 390 -2.93 -9.80 13.29
CA GLY A 390 -3.04 -9.06 14.54
C GLY A 390 -2.68 -7.59 14.39
N LEU A 391 -2.92 -6.84 15.47
CA LEU A 391 -2.40 -5.49 15.66
C LEU A 391 -1.17 -5.59 16.58
N GLN A 392 -0.09 -4.88 16.24
CA GLN A 392 1.16 -4.91 17.01
C GLN A 392 1.55 -3.52 17.49
N PHE A 393 1.20 -3.26 18.73
CA PHE A 393 1.28 -1.95 19.35
C PHE A 393 2.11 -2.02 20.64
N PRO A 394 3.09 -1.10 20.82
CA PRO A 394 4.00 -1.12 21.95
C PRO A 394 3.47 -0.34 23.16
N VAL A 395 2.35 0.36 23.01
CA VAL A 395 1.71 1.22 24.02
C VAL A 395 0.20 0.97 24.07
N GLU A 396 -0.45 1.48 25.11
CA GLU A 396 -1.91 1.58 25.14
C GLU A 396 -2.41 2.38 23.93
N HIS A 397 -3.54 1.96 23.39
CA HIS A 397 -4.17 2.58 22.24
C HIS A 397 -5.65 2.73 22.50
N THR A 398 -6.26 3.72 21.87
CA THR A 398 -7.71 3.88 21.89
C THR A 398 -8.27 3.10 20.70
N ASP A 399 -9.05 2.07 20.97
CA ASP A 399 -9.83 1.35 19.96
C ASP A 399 -11.32 1.54 20.21
N VAL A 400 -11.99 2.19 19.26
CA VAL A 400 -13.44 2.37 19.26
C VAL A 400 -14.01 1.58 18.09
N ASN A 401 -14.64 0.44 18.38
CA ASN A 401 -15.41 -0.32 17.40
C ASN A 401 -14.62 -0.85 16.19
N THR A 402 -13.32 -1.16 16.33
CA THR A 402 -12.65 -2.00 15.32
C THR A 402 -13.27 -3.41 15.34
N ARG A 403 -13.66 -3.90 14.17
CA ARG A 403 -14.30 -5.22 14.01
C ARG A 403 -13.40 -6.15 13.22
N HIS A 404 -13.35 -7.40 13.66
CA HIS A 404 -12.65 -8.47 12.96
C HIS A 404 -13.66 -9.47 12.41
N THR A 405 -13.57 -9.78 11.12
CA THR A 405 -14.47 -10.72 10.43
C THR A 405 -13.76 -11.50 9.31
N ASP A 406 -14.53 -12.26 8.55
CA ASP A 406 -14.10 -12.94 7.33
C ASP A 406 -14.74 -12.32 6.08
N TRP A 407 -14.31 -12.77 4.91
CA TRP A 407 -14.74 -12.23 3.62
C TRP A 407 -16.25 -12.36 3.32
N SER A 408 -17.01 -13.13 4.11
CA SER A 408 -18.44 -13.36 3.85
C SER A 408 -19.33 -12.12 4.02
N VAL A 409 -18.78 -11.02 4.53
CA VAL A 409 -19.46 -9.71 4.64
C VAL A 409 -19.43 -8.88 3.36
N PHE A 410 -18.71 -9.34 2.33
CA PHE A 410 -18.54 -8.63 1.06
C PHE A 410 -19.33 -9.25 -0.08
N VAL A 411 -19.62 -8.45 -1.11
CA VAL A 411 -20.34 -8.87 -2.32
C VAL A 411 -19.54 -9.89 -3.14
N GLN A 412 -18.30 -9.57 -3.52
CA GLN A 412 -17.46 -10.45 -4.33
C GLN A 412 -15.96 -10.26 -4.05
N PRO A 413 -15.49 -10.64 -2.86
CA PRO A 413 -14.12 -10.37 -2.41
C PRO A 413 -13.05 -11.05 -3.26
N ALA A 414 -13.35 -12.21 -3.87
CA ALA A 414 -12.44 -12.88 -4.80
C ALA A 414 -12.17 -12.08 -6.10
N ARG A 415 -12.95 -11.03 -6.36
CA ARG A 415 -12.72 -10.04 -7.42
C ARG A 415 -12.44 -8.65 -6.87
N TYR A 416 -12.05 -8.58 -5.59
CA TYR A 416 -11.74 -7.34 -4.88
C TYR A 416 -12.91 -6.34 -4.84
N ASP A 417 -14.15 -6.85 -4.91
CA ASP A 417 -15.36 -6.08 -4.64
C ASP A 417 -15.69 -6.20 -3.15
N TYR A 418 -15.21 -5.21 -2.40
CA TYR A 418 -15.36 -5.11 -0.94
C TYR A 418 -16.59 -4.31 -0.52
N ARG A 419 -17.54 -4.04 -1.42
CA ARG A 419 -18.83 -3.49 -1.02
C ARG A 419 -19.48 -4.45 -0.02
N VAL A 420 -20.08 -3.90 1.02
CA VAL A 420 -20.76 -4.66 2.07
C VAL A 420 -22.03 -5.30 1.53
N ASN A 421 -22.30 -6.55 1.92
CA ASN A 421 -23.56 -7.25 1.65
C ASN A 421 -24.47 -7.23 2.89
N ASP A 422 -25.61 -7.94 2.85
CA ASP A 422 -26.57 -8.01 3.96
C ASP A 422 -25.98 -8.49 5.29
N ARG A 423 -24.95 -9.33 5.28
CA ARG A 423 -24.23 -9.73 6.51
C ARG A 423 -23.35 -8.61 7.02
N GLY A 424 -22.68 -7.89 6.13
CA GLY A 424 -21.88 -6.71 6.46
C GLY A 424 -22.71 -5.60 7.10
N MET A 425 -23.99 -5.49 6.77
CA MET A 425 -24.91 -4.54 7.39
C MET A 425 -25.05 -4.71 8.90
N ALA A 426 -24.75 -5.89 9.46
CA ALA A 426 -24.77 -6.11 10.92
C ALA A 426 -23.58 -5.47 11.65
N LEU A 427 -22.55 -5.02 10.93
CA LEU A 427 -21.35 -4.40 11.49
C LEU A 427 -21.55 -2.90 11.71
N ALA A 428 -22.47 -2.55 12.62
CA ALA A 428 -22.92 -1.19 12.83
C ALA A 428 -21.77 -0.22 13.20
N TYR A 429 -21.81 0.97 12.60
CA TYR A 429 -20.95 2.09 12.96
C TYR A 429 -21.28 2.57 14.38
N GLN A 430 -20.26 2.96 15.14
CA GLN A 430 -20.42 3.60 16.44
C GLN A 430 -19.98 5.05 16.37
N GLY A 431 -20.82 5.94 16.92
CA GLY A 431 -20.46 7.34 17.10
C GLY A 431 -19.14 7.47 17.86
N VAL A 432 -18.28 8.34 17.37
CA VAL A 432 -16.95 8.60 17.91
C VAL A 432 -16.94 9.99 18.55
N GLN A 433 -16.11 10.19 19.57
CA GLN A 433 -15.85 11.54 20.09
C GLN A 433 -15.18 12.41 19.02
N ALA A 434 -15.16 13.74 19.22
CA ALA A 434 -14.76 14.75 18.23
C ALA A 434 -13.35 14.58 17.61
N GLU A 435 -12.51 13.71 18.16
CA GLU A 435 -11.11 13.56 17.74
C GLU A 435 -10.88 12.53 16.64
N ALA A 436 -11.85 11.66 16.32
CA ALA A 436 -11.74 10.69 15.24
C ALA A 436 -12.39 11.21 13.94
N GLY A 437 -11.73 10.99 12.80
CA GLY A 437 -12.23 11.31 11.48
C GLY A 437 -13.50 10.53 11.17
N VAL A 438 -14.62 11.23 11.05
CA VAL A 438 -15.86 10.66 10.53
C VAL A 438 -15.82 10.75 9.01
N PRO A 439 -15.89 9.62 8.28
CA PRO A 439 -15.86 9.65 6.83
C PRO A 439 -17.09 10.41 6.30
N SER A 440 -16.85 11.34 5.37
CA SER A 440 -17.89 12.11 4.68
C SER A 440 -18.08 11.66 3.22
N ALA A 441 -17.25 10.72 2.77
CA ALA A 441 -17.25 10.16 1.43
C ALA A 441 -16.70 8.72 1.46
N GLN A 442 -16.72 8.07 0.31
CA GLN A 442 -16.04 6.80 0.09
C GLN A 442 -15.36 6.76 -1.27
N TYR A 443 -14.38 5.87 -1.41
CA TYR A 443 -13.79 5.54 -2.69
C TYR A 443 -14.78 4.77 -3.58
N VAL A 444 -14.84 5.13 -4.85
CA VAL A 444 -15.55 4.42 -5.90
C VAL A 444 -14.55 4.09 -7.01
N HIS A 445 -14.41 2.79 -7.29
CA HIS A 445 -13.46 2.32 -8.28
C HIS A 445 -13.84 2.80 -9.70
N PRO A 446 -12.88 3.26 -10.53
CA PRO A 446 -11.43 3.19 -10.30
C PRO A 446 -10.79 4.40 -9.63
N LEU A 447 -11.32 5.61 -9.71
CA LEU A 447 -10.59 6.81 -9.28
C LEU A 447 -11.50 7.93 -8.75
N GLN A 448 -12.65 7.56 -8.20
CA GLN A 448 -13.67 8.50 -7.79
C GLN A 448 -13.82 8.52 -6.27
N VAL A 449 -14.26 9.66 -5.76
CA VAL A 449 -14.70 9.83 -4.38
C VAL A 449 -16.15 10.27 -4.43
N GLN A 450 -17.03 9.51 -3.80
CA GLN A 450 -18.45 9.82 -3.73
C GLN A 450 -18.83 10.23 -2.32
N ARG A 451 -19.46 11.40 -2.17
CA ARG A 451 -19.94 11.90 -0.88
C ARG A 451 -21.04 11.01 -0.33
N LEU A 452 -21.08 10.91 0.99
CA LEU A 452 -22.19 10.28 1.71
C LEU A 452 -23.33 11.31 1.86
N SER A 453 -24.58 10.85 1.77
CA SER A 453 -25.79 11.65 2.00
C SER A 453 -26.11 11.84 3.49
N GLY A 454 -25.38 11.14 4.37
CA GLY A 454 -25.51 11.19 5.83
C GLY A 454 -24.29 10.59 6.53
N PRO A 455 -24.33 10.45 7.87
CA PRO A 455 -23.26 9.79 8.61
C PRO A 455 -23.12 8.31 8.20
N PRO A 456 -21.93 7.72 8.35
CA PRO A 456 -21.72 6.30 8.12
C PRO A 456 -22.59 5.45 9.05
N VAL A 457 -23.05 4.29 8.55
CA VAL A 457 -23.92 3.36 9.29
C VAL A 457 -23.27 1.99 9.53
N VAL A 458 -22.21 1.66 8.79
CA VAL A 458 -21.39 0.46 9.01
C VAL A 458 -19.92 0.82 9.23
N VAL A 459 -19.19 -0.03 9.94
CA VAL A 459 -17.72 0.05 10.06
C VAL A 459 -17.04 -0.19 8.72
N GLY A 460 -15.80 0.28 8.58
CA GLY A 460 -15.01 0.15 7.37
C GLY A 460 -15.26 1.25 6.34
N ALA A 461 -14.57 1.12 5.21
CA ALA A 461 -14.42 2.18 4.22
C ALA A 461 -15.63 2.37 3.29
N LEU A 462 -16.37 1.28 3.03
CA LEU A 462 -17.43 1.27 2.03
C LEU A 462 -18.79 1.18 2.73
N GLN A 463 -19.59 2.21 2.54
CA GLN A 463 -20.97 2.30 3.00
C GLN A 463 -21.92 1.72 1.94
N PRO A 464 -23.15 1.36 2.34
CA PRO A 464 -24.16 0.87 1.41
C PRO A 464 -24.54 1.92 0.37
N ASP A 465 -24.88 1.46 -0.84
CA ASP A 465 -25.22 2.34 -1.97
C ASP A 465 -26.37 3.33 -1.66
N THR A 466 -27.25 2.98 -0.71
CA THR A 466 -28.34 3.85 -0.24
C THR A 466 -27.87 5.13 0.47
N LEU A 467 -26.63 5.15 0.97
CA LEU A 467 -26.01 6.33 1.59
C LEU A 467 -25.15 7.15 0.64
N LEU A 468 -25.05 6.77 -0.62
CA LEU A 468 -24.28 7.53 -1.58
C LEU A 468 -25.11 8.69 -2.10
N ALA A 469 -24.54 9.91 -2.04
CA ALA A 469 -25.16 11.07 -2.67
C ALA A 469 -25.29 10.80 -4.17
N ARG A 470 -26.46 11.10 -4.75
CA ARG A 470 -26.64 11.01 -6.19
C ARG A 470 -25.64 11.95 -6.88
N PRO A 471 -24.97 11.49 -7.95
CA PRO A 471 -23.96 12.27 -8.65
C PRO A 471 -24.50 13.57 -9.24
#